data_AF-A0A828RVK8-F1
#
_entry.id   AF-A0A828RVK8-F1
#
_cell.length_a   1.000
_cell.length_b   1.000
_cell.length_c   1.000
_cell.angle_alpha   90.00
_cell.angle_beta   90.00
_cell.angle_gamma   90.00
#
_symmetry.space_group_name_H-M   'P 1'
#
loop_
_entity.id
_entity.type
_entity.pdbx_description
1 polymer ?
#
loop_
_entity_poly.entity_id
_entity_poly.type
_entity_poly.pdbx_seq_one_letter_code
_entity_poly.pdbx_strand_id
1 'polypeptide(L)'
;MLSHTCFFGALLIYYIPRMMNKKSKFLRNTHIVLGSLAILGMLGETIMKFGTPSFMKYLGFSAVMLFIGITGYLMTKAKNMRRWHIIATLSFFAYLALIIIL
;
A
#
# COMPACT_ATOMS: atom_id res chain seq x y z
N MET A 1 2.12 -12.71 3.28
CA MET A 1 0.68 -12.68 3.63
C MET A 1 0.32 -11.54 4.58
N LEU A 2 1.09 -11.31 5.65
CA LEU A 2 0.84 -10.20 6.58
C LEU A 2 0.82 -8.83 5.88
N SER A 3 1.73 -8.62 4.92
CA SER A 3 1.83 -7.40 4.11
C SER A 3 0.50 -7.04 3.43
N HIS A 4 -0.11 -7.99 2.72
CA HIS A 4 -1.40 -7.81 2.06
C HIS A 4 -2.54 -7.55 3.05
N THR A 5 -2.61 -8.30 4.15
CA THR A 5 -3.64 -8.10 5.18
C THR A 5 -3.55 -6.70 5.79
N CYS A 6 -2.34 -6.23 6.10
CA CYS A 6 -2.11 -4.87 6.58
C CYS A 6 -2.49 -3.82 5.53
N PHE A 7 -2.17 -4.06 4.25
CA PHE A 7 -2.51 -3.14 3.16
C PHE A 7 -4.02 -2.99 2.98
N PHE A 8 -4.76 -4.10 2.88
CA PHE A 8 -6.22 -4.08 2.77
C PHE A 8 -6.87 -3.54 4.04
N GLY A 9 -6.34 -3.88 5.22
CA GLY A 9 -6.78 -3.31 6.50
C GLY A 9 -6.62 -1.79 6.53
N ALA A 10 -5.49 -1.26 6.03
CA ALA A 10 -5.26 0.18 5.91
C ALA A 10 -6.32 0.83 5.00
N LEU A 11 -6.65 0.23 3.86
CA LEU A 11 -7.69 0.75 2.96
C LEU A 11 -9.06 0.76 3.65
N LEU A 12 -9.49 -0.36 4.21
CA LEU A 12 -10.81 -0.48 4.82
C LEU A 12 -11.00 0.48 5.99
N ILE A 13 -10.01 0.57 6.90
CA ILE A 13 -10.12 1.41 8.10
C ILE A 13 -10.17 2.91 7.79
N TYR A 14 -9.58 3.32 6.67
CA TYR A 14 -9.62 4.71 6.23
C TYR A 14 -10.85 5.01 5.38
N TYR A 15 -11.10 4.19 4.34
CA TYR A 15 -12.11 4.50 3.33
C TYR A 15 -13.54 4.17 3.78
N ILE A 16 -13.79 3.11 4.57
CA ILE A 16 -15.15 2.81 5.05
C ILE A 16 -15.72 3.95 5.89
N PRO A 17 -15.04 4.43 6.95
CA PRO A 17 -15.57 5.51 7.77
C PRO A 17 -15.66 6.83 6.99
N ARG A 18 -14.74 7.03 6.02
CA ARG A 18 -14.77 8.19 5.11
C ARG A 18 -16.04 8.22 4.26
N MET A 19 -16.50 7.07 3.75
CA MET A 19 -17.76 6.96 3.01
C MET A 19 -18.98 7.33 3.88
N MET A 20 -18.88 7.11 5.19
CA MET A 20 -19.89 7.52 6.18
C MET A 20 -19.70 8.95 6.70
N ASN A 21 -18.87 9.77 6.04
CA ASN A 21 -18.48 11.12 6.47
C ASN A 21 -17.80 11.22 7.86
N LYS A 22 -17.39 10.10 8.46
CA LYS A 22 -16.69 10.08 9.75
C LYS A 22 -15.21 10.36 9.54
N LYS A 23 -14.73 11.48 10.10
CA LYS A 23 -13.32 11.86 10.10
C LYS A 23 -12.76 11.67 11.51
N SER A 24 -11.81 10.75 11.68
CA SER A 24 -11.13 10.55 12.96
C SER A 24 -9.61 10.58 12.77
N LYS A 25 -8.94 11.32 13.66
CA LYS A 25 -7.47 11.34 13.73
C LYS A 25 -6.93 9.95 14.04
N PHE A 26 -7.63 9.19 14.89
CA PHE A 26 -7.28 7.80 15.21
C PHE A 26 -7.29 6.94 13.95
N LEU A 27 -8.40 6.92 13.19
CA LEU A 27 -8.51 6.13 11.95
C LEU A 27 -7.44 6.48 10.92
N ARG A 28 -7.11 7.77 10.78
CA ARG A 28 -6.03 8.22 9.89
C ARG A 28 -4.67 7.72 10.37
N ASN A 29 -4.37 7.81 11.66
CA ASN A 29 -3.11 7.32 12.20
C ASN A 29 -3.01 5.80 12.06
N THR A 30 -4.08 5.05 12.32
CA THR A 30 -4.13 3.60 12.13
C THR A 30 -3.91 3.22 10.68
N HIS A 31 -4.49 3.94 9.72
CA HIS A 31 -4.21 3.76 8.29
C HIS A 31 -2.73 3.92 7.95
N ILE A 32 -2.07 4.96 8.46
CA ILE A 32 -0.65 5.21 8.23
C ILE A 32 0.21 4.08 8.84
N VAL A 33 -0.10 3.65 10.06
CA VAL A 33 0.62 2.57 10.74
C VAL A 33 0.46 1.24 9.99
N LEU A 34 -0.76 0.87 9.64
CA LEU A 34 -1.04 -0.36 8.87
C LEU A 34 -0.38 -0.31 7.49
N GLY A 35 -0.43 0.82 6.80
CA GLY A 35 0.25 1.00 5.51
C GLY A 35 1.76 0.87 5.64
N SER A 36 2.36 1.41 6.71
CA SER A 36 3.80 1.29 6.97
C SER A 36 4.21 -0.15 7.27
N LEU A 37 3.44 -0.86 8.10
CA LEU A 37 3.65 -2.29 8.36
C LEU A 37 3.52 -3.13 7.09
N ALA A 38 2.58 -2.77 6.21
CA ALA A 38 2.41 -3.44 4.93
C ALA A 38 3.67 -3.32 4.05
N ILE A 39 4.25 -2.11 3.96
CA ILE A 39 5.48 -1.84 3.20
C ILE A 39 6.65 -2.64 3.79
N LEU A 40 6.87 -2.56 5.10
CA LEU A 40 7.96 -3.29 5.76
C LEU A 40 7.82 -4.80 5.59
N GLY A 41 6.59 -5.32 5.71
CA GLY A 41 6.29 -6.72 5.45
C GLY A 41 6.60 -7.13 4.03
N MET A 42 6.27 -6.30 3.03
CA MET A 42 6.55 -6.60 1.62
C MET A 42 8.04 -6.59 1.30
N LEU A 43 8.80 -5.65 1.88
CA LEU A 43 10.26 -5.64 1.76
C LEU A 43 10.88 -6.88 2.40
N GLY A 44 10.41 -7.28 3.59
CA GLY A 44 10.81 -8.52 4.23
C GLY A 44 10.53 -9.75 3.37
N GLU A 45 9.31 -9.87 2.82
CA GLU A 45 8.94 -10.95 1.90
C GLU A 45 9.83 -10.96 0.65
N THR A 46 10.19 -9.78 0.12
CA THR A 46 11.09 -9.67 -1.05
C THR A 46 12.49 -10.20 -0.74
N ILE A 47 13.06 -9.83 0.41
CA ILE A 47 14.37 -10.34 0.86
C ILE A 47 14.32 -11.86 1.02
N MET A 48 13.26 -12.40 1.64
CA MET A 48 13.10 -13.84 1.83
C MET A 48 12.95 -14.61 0.51
N LYS A 49 12.51 -13.95 -0.56
CA LYS A 49 12.36 -14.55 -1.89
C LYS A 49 13.57 -14.38 -2.80
N PHE A 50 14.65 -13.76 -2.31
CA PHE A 50 15.88 -13.60 -3.08
C PHE A 50 16.40 -14.94 -3.60
N GLY A 51 16.75 -15.00 -4.90
CA GLY A 51 17.20 -16.24 -5.56
C GLY A 51 16.09 -17.23 -5.93
N THR A 52 14.83 -16.97 -5.57
CA THR A 52 13.68 -17.82 -5.99
C THR A 52 13.07 -17.32 -7.30
N PRO A 53 12.35 -18.16 -8.07
CA PRO A 53 11.63 -17.73 -9.27
C PRO A 53 10.59 -16.62 -8.99
N SER A 54 10.09 -16.55 -7.76
CA SER A 54 9.11 -15.55 -7.35
C SER A 54 9.71 -14.18 -7.01
N PHE A 55 11.04 -14.05 -6.93
CA PHE A 55 11.71 -12.82 -6.50
C PHE A 55 11.24 -11.58 -7.26
N MET A 56 11.20 -11.67 -8.60
CA MET A 56 10.81 -10.54 -9.45
C MET A 56 9.37 -10.08 -9.20
N LYS A 57 8.46 -11.01 -8.88
CA LYS A 57 7.07 -10.69 -8.53
C LYS A 57 7.03 -9.85 -7.23
N TYR A 58 7.76 -10.27 -6.20
CA TYR A 58 7.84 -9.57 -4.92
C TYR A 58 8.58 -8.23 -5.01
N LEU A 59 9.64 -8.15 -5.83
CA LEU A 59 10.35 -6.90 -6.09
C LEU A 59 9.44 -5.84 -6.72
N GLY A 60 8.58 -6.23 -7.67
CA GLY A 60 7.58 -5.34 -8.26
C GLY A 60 6.54 -4.87 -7.23
N PHE A 61 6.02 -5.77 -6.40
CA PHE A 61 5.12 -5.37 -5.30
C PHE A 61 5.78 -4.40 -4.33
N SER A 62 7.04 -4.64 -3.95
CA SER A 62 7.81 -3.73 -3.10
C SER A 62 7.97 -2.35 -3.71
N ALA A 63 8.31 -2.26 -5.00
CA ALA A 63 8.45 -0.99 -5.70
C ALA A 63 7.13 -0.20 -5.70
N VAL A 64 6.01 -0.86 -6.01
CA VAL A 64 4.68 -0.23 -5.99
C VAL A 64 4.29 0.22 -4.58
N MET A 65 4.52 -0.61 -3.56
CA MET A 65 4.18 -0.26 -2.18
C MET A 65 5.04 0.89 -1.64
N LEU A 66 6.32 0.96 -1.99
CA LEU A 66 7.16 2.11 -1.70
C LEU A 66 6.64 3.38 -2.37
N PHE A 67 6.22 3.29 -3.64
CA PHE A 67 5.63 4.43 -4.35
C PHE A 67 4.34 4.93 -3.67
N ILE A 68 3.49 4.03 -3.19
CA ILE A 68 2.29 4.36 -2.39
C ILE A 68 2.69 5.05 -1.08
N GLY A 69 3.69 4.53 -0.37
CA GLY A 69 4.20 5.13 0.86
C GLY A 69 4.75 6.54 0.66
N ILE A 70 5.57 6.75 -0.37
CA ILE A 70 6.15 8.05 -0.72
C ILE A 70 5.04 9.04 -1.07
N THR A 71 4.12 8.67 -1.97
CA THR A 71 3.00 9.55 -2.35
C THR A 71 2.08 9.86 -1.17
N GLY A 72 1.86 8.90 -0.27
CA GLY A 72 1.10 9.07 0.96
C GLY A 72 1.77 10.07 1.92
N TYR A 73 3.09 9.97 2.10
CA TYR A 73 3.87 10.94 2.86
C TYR A 73 3.83 12.33 2.22
N LEU A 74 4.04 12.44 0.92
CA LEU A 74 4.02 13.73 0.20
C LEU A 74 2.64 14.40 0.24
N MET A 75 1.54 13.63 0.33
CA MET A 75 0.20 14.17 0.54
C MET A 75 0.04 14.93 1.87
N THR A 76 0.88 14.64 2.87
CA THR A 76 0.90 15.41 4.12
C THR A 76 1.53 16.79 3.95
N LYS A 77 2.39 16.98 2.94
CA LYS A 77 3.08 18.24 2.63
C LYS A 77 2.37 19.06 1.55
N ALA A 78 1.81 18.40 0.53
CA ALA A 78 1.19 19.07 -0.62
C ALA A 78 -0.17 18.46 -0.97
N LYS A 79 -1.22 19.30 -0.99
CA LYS A 79 -2.62 18.89 -1.21
C LYS A 79 -2.86 18.28 -2.60
N ASN A 80 -2.09 18.68 -3.62
CA ASN A 80 -2.21 18.19 -5.00
C ASN A 80 -1.71 16.74 -5.18
N MET A 81 -0.98 16.19 -4.20
CA MET A 81 -0.46 14.82 -4.24
C MET A 81 -1.51 13.74 -4.01
N ARG A 82 -2.75 14.12 -3.66
CA ARG A 82 -3.84 13.16 -3.50
C ARG A 82 -4.12 12.36 -4.77
N ARG A 83 -4.12 13.01 -5.95
CA ARG A 83 -4.37 12.33 -7.23
C ARG A 83 -3.29 11.28 -7.50
N TRP A 84 -2.03 11.65 -7.29
CA TRP A 84 -0.88 10.75 -7.40
C TRP A 84 -0.94 9.57 -6.43
N HIS A 85 -1.34 9.80 -5.18
CA HIS A 85 -1.48 8.73 -4.20
C HIS A 85 -2.59 7.73 -4.57
N ILE A 86 -3.72 8.22 -5.13
CA ILE A 86 -4.80 7.35 -5.63
C ILE A 86 -4.31 6.53 -6.82
N ILE A 87 -3.61 7.16 -7.78
CA ILE A 87 -3.04 6.45 -8.95
C ILE A 87 -2.02 5.41 -8.50
N ALA A 88 -1.14 5.75 -7.55
CA ALA A 88 -0.19 4.81 -6.95
C ALA A 88 -0.92 3.62 -6.31
N THR A 89 -1.99 3.88 -5.55
CA THR A 89 -2.78 2.83 -4.91
C THR A 89 -3.48 1.93 -5.95
N LEU A 90 -4.02 2.50 -7.03
CA LEU A 90 -4.62 1.74 -8.13
C LEU A 90 -3.59 0.89 -8.88
N SER A 91 -2.34 1.36 -9.02
CA SER A 91 -1.28 0.61 -9.66
C SER A 91 -0.95 -0.71 -8.93
N PHE A 92 -1.17 -0.77 -7.62
CA PHE A 92 -1.06 -2.03 -6.86
C PHE A 92 -2.08 -3.05 -7.32
N PHE A 93 -3.34 -2.65 -7.52
CA PHE A 93 -4.38 -3.56 -8.01
C PHE A 93 -4.13 -3.98 -9.46
N ALA A 94 -3.65 -3.07 -10.30
CA ALA A 94 -3.27 -3.39 -11.66
C ALA A 94 -2.13 -4.42 -11.70
N TYR A 95 -1.09 -4.22 -10.87
CA TYR A 95 0.03 -5.16 -10.77
C TYR A 95 -0.42 -6.52 -10.18
N LEU A 96 -1.29 -6.51 -9.16
CA LEU A 96 -1.88 -7.72 -8.60
C LEU A 96 -2.65 -8.52 -9.66
N ALA A 97 -3.51 -7.85 -10.44
CA ALA A 97 -4.26 -8.49 -11.51
C ALA A 97 -3.33 -9.08 -12.58
N LEU A 98 -2.30 -8.33 -12.99
CA LEU A 98 -1.30 -8.79 -13.94
C LEU A 98 -0.62 -10.08 -13.46
N ILE A 99 -0.18 -10.13 -12.20
CA ILE A 99 0.51 -11.29 -11.61
C ILE A 99 -0.41 -12.51 -11.42
N ILE A 100 -1.73 -12.31 -11.27
CA ILE A 100 -2.69 -13.42 -11.17
C ILE A 100 -2.99 -14.02 -12.55
N ILE A 101 -3.01 -13.18 -13.59
CA ILE A 101 -3.30 -13.60 -14.97
C ILE A 101 -2.06 -14.26 -15.63
N LEU A 102 -0.84 -13.83 -15.24
CA LEU A 102 0.46 -14.34 -15.72
C LEU A 102 1.12 -15.36 -14.78
#